data_AF-A0A538U4S5-F1
#
_entry.id   AF-A0A538U4S5-F1
#
_cell.length_a   1.000
_cell.length_b   1.000
_cell.length_c   1.000
_cell.angle_alpha   90.00
_cell.angle_beta   90.00
_cell.angle_gamma   90.00
#
_symmetry.space_group_name_H-M   'P 1'
#
loop_
_entity.id
_entity.type
_entity.pdbx_description
1 polymer ?
#
loop_
_entity_poly.entity_id
_entity_poly.type
_entity_poly.pdbx_seq_one_letter_code
_entity_poly.pdbx_strand_id
1 'polypeptide(L)'
;MKQIQSPEFKDALKKMQQALENLDRRALEQQMPDWRAQNQELLNNLERTLELLKKLREEEKVQELAKRAQDLKAQQDALNQEHRNAANRPDASKSEKDEKGESLSERQKRAAEESRQLAKQTQEQADQANDAQQKQQMDTAAQEMSKEAAPSQDQAAQSSQSGQNEQAQKSGEKASDALEKAAARMKSTAEQMQSDQNQLDLASVRRAAQDLVSLQR
;
A
#
# COMPACT_ATOMS: atom_id res chain seq x y z
N MET A 1 1.57 -9.27 14.99
CA MET A 1 1.91 -7.86 14.71
C MET A 1 0.86 -7.28 13.76
N LYS A 2 -0.31 -6.86 14.27
CA LYS A 2 -1.50 -6.47 13.48
C LYS A 2 -2.23 -5.23 14.04
N GLN A 3 -1.51 -4.29 14.66
CA GLN A 3 -2.12 -3.15 15.36
C GLN A 3 -1.32 -1.86 15.21
N ILE A 4 -1.14 -1.33 13.99
CA ILE A 4 -0.59 0.05 13.80
C ILE A 4 -1.34 0.85 12.70
N GLN A 5 -2.35 0.26 12.03
CA GLN A 5 -3.19 1.00 11.07
C GLN A 5 -4.34 1.79 11.72
N SER A 6 -4.38 1.88 13.04
CA SER A 6 -5.58 2.32 13.74
C SER A 6 -5.68 3.87 13.81
N PRO A 7 -6.86 4.48 13.65
CA PRO A 7 -7.08 5.92 13.85
C PRO A 7 -6.52 6.44 15.19
N GLU A 8 -6.53 5.58 16.20
CA GLU A 8 -5.99 5.84 17.53
C GLU A 8 -4.48 6.10 17.51
N PHE A 9 -3.73 5.51 16.57
CA PHE A 9 -2.30 5.81 16.40
C PHE A 9 -2.06 7.21 15.83
N LYS A 10 -2.90 7.66 14.88
CA LYS A 10 -2.86 9.05 14.39
C LYS A 10 -3.17 10.05 15.49
N ASP A 11 -4.18 9.74 16.31
CA ASP A 11 -4.55 10.58 17.45
C ASP A 11 -3.47 10.57 18.53
N ALA A 12 -2.81 9.44 18.76
CA ALA A 12 -1.66 9.34 19.68
C ALA A 12 -0.49 10.20 19.21
N LEU A 13 -0.13 10.14 17.92
CA LEU A 13 0.90 11.01 17.33
C LEU A 13 0.53 12.49 17.46
N LYS A 14 -0.73 12.85 17.22
CA LYS A 14 -1.22 14.24 17.34
C LYS A 14 -1.19 14.74 18.77
N LYS A 15 -1.64 13.93 19.73
CA LYS A 15 -1.58 14.24 21.17
C LYS A 15 -0.14 14.37 21.67
N MET A 16 0.75 13.54 21.16
CA MET A 16 2.18 13.62 21.46
C MET A 16 2.78 14.91 20.89
N GLN A 17 2.45 15.28 19.65
CA GLN A 17 2.88 16.55 19.04
C GLN A 17 2.40 17.77 19.84
N GLN A 18 1.15 17.75 20.32
CA GLN A 18 0.59 18.78 21.21
C GLN A 18 1.25 18.78 22.60
N ALA A 19 1.63 17.62 23.13
CA ALA A 19 2.34 17.53 24.40
C ALA A 19 3.73 18.16 24.30
N LEU A 20 4.44 17.96 23.17
CA LEU A 20 5.73 18.60 22.89
C LEU A 20 5.62 20.13 22.85
N GLU A 21 4.64 20.68 22.11
CA GLU A 21 4.41 22.13 22.03
C GLU A 21 4.13 22.78 23.39
N ASN A 22 3.42 22.07 24.28
CA ASN A 22 3.11 22.55 25.62
C ASN A 22 4.30 22.47 26.58
N LEU A 23 5.19 21.48 26.38
CA LEU A 23 6.39 21.29 27.19
C LEU A 23 7.42 22.38 26.89
N ASP A 24 7.56 22.75 25.62
CA ASP A 24 8.41 23.86 25.16
C ASP A 24 8.00 25.19 25.81
N ARG A 25 6.69 25.47 25.90
CA ARG A 25 6.16 26.66 26.61
C ARG A 25 6.51 26.69 28.11
N ARG A 26 6.47 25.55 28.80
CA ARG A 26 6.82 25.48 30.23
C ARG A 26 8.33 25.54 30.47
N ALA A 27 9.13 24.99 29.57
CA ALA A 27 10.59 25.05 29.64
C ALA A 27 11.11 26.49 29.54
N LEU A 28 10.38 27.37 28.85
CA LEU A 28 10.65 28.82 28.80
C LEU A 28 10.41 29.52 30.15
N GLU A 29 9.52 29.02 31.01
CA GLU A 29 9.16 29.65 32.30
C GLU A 29 10.12 29.27 33.45
N GLN A 30 10.90 28.18 33.35
CA GLN A 30 11.84 27.76 34.40
C GLN A 30 13.29 28.25 34.16
N GLN A 31 13.85 28.97 35.15
CA GLN A 31 15.14 29.67 35.07
C GLN A 31 16.39 28.82 35.39
N MET A 32 16.52 27.58 34.87
CA MET A 32 17.74 26.77 35.05
C MET A 32 18.32 26.31 33.70
N PRO A 33 19.57 26.67 33.35
CA PRO A 33 20.15 26.37 32.02
C PRO A 33 20.35 24.87 31.76
N ASP A 34 20.73 24.08 32.77
CA ASP A 34 20.94 22.64 32.63
C ASP A 34 19.63 21.87 32.37
N TRP A 35 18.52 22.35 32.96
CA TRP A 35 17.19 21.78 32.74
C TRP A 35 16.64 22.10 31.35
N ARG A 36 16.96 23.28 30.79
CA ARG A 36 16.60 23.60 29.39
C ARG A 36 17.37 22.73 28.41
N ALA A 37 18.66 22.50 28.64
CA ALA A 37 19.48 21.65 27.78
C ALA A 37 18.96 20.20 27.74
N GLN A 38 18.63 19.62 28.90
CA GLN A 38 18.06 18.27 28.99
C GLN A 38 16.68 18.18 28.33
N ASN A 39 15.81 19.18 28.50
CA ASN A 39 14.51 19.21 27.83
C ASN A 39 14.66 19.36 26.31
N GLN A 40 15.59 20.18 25.83
CA GLN A 40 15.84 20.30 24.38
C GLN A 40 16.33 18.98 23.77
N GLU A 41 17.24 18.28 24.44
CA GLU A 41 17.70 16.96 23.99
C GLU A 41 16.56 15.94 23.96
N LEU A 42 15.71 15.94 25.00
CA LEU A 42 14.51 15.12 25.03
C LEU A 42 13.55 15.45 23.87
N LEU A 43 13.21 16.72 23.66
CA LEU A 43 12.33 17.16 22.56
C LEU A 43 12.88 16.71 21.20
N ASN A 44 14.17 16.92 20.95
CA ASN A 44 14.84 16.50 19.72
C ASN A 44 14.75 14.98 19.50
N ASN A 45 14.93 14.19 20.58
CA ASN A 45 14.82 12.73 20.52
C ASN A 45 13.37 12.27 20.22
N LEU A 46 12.38 12.97 20.78
CA LEU A 46 10.97 12.70 20.55
C LEU A 46 10.55 13.04 19.12
N GLU A 47 11.01 14.18 18.59
CA GLU A 47 10.79 14.58 17.20
C GLU A 47 11.38 13.55 16.22
N ARG A 48 12.63 13.13 16.46
CA ARG A 48 13.29 12.09 15.66
C ARG A 48 12.54 10.76 15.70
N THR A 49 12.02 10.38 16.87
CA THR A 49 11.21 9.16 17.03
C THR A 49 9.88 9.27 16.27
N LEU A 50 9.22 10.43 16.34
CA LEU A 50 7.99 10.71 15.59
C LEU A 50 8.21 10.60 14.08
N GLU A 51 9.29 11.16 13.56
CA GLU A 51 9.63 11.06 12.15
C GLU A 51 9.85 9.61 11.71
N LEU A 52 10.52 8.81 12.52
CA LEU A 52 10.76 7.40 12.21
C LEU A 52 9.47 6.59 12.25
N LEU A 53 8.58 6.85 13.21
CA LEU A 53 7.25 6.23 13.24
C LEU A 53 6.40 6.63 12.02
N LYS A 54 6.48 7.88 11.56
CA LYS A 54 5.80 8.32 10.33
C LYS A 54 6.32 7.57 9.10
N LYS A 55 7.64 7.45 8.96
CA LYS A 55 8.29 6.70 7.87
C LYS A 55 7.91 5.21 7.89
N LEU A 56 7.93 4.58 9.06
CA LEU A 56 7.53 3.18 9.21
C LEU A 56 6.08 2.96 8.79
N ARG A 57 5.17 3.85 9.20
CA ARG A 57 3.76 3.75 8.78
C ARG A 57 3.59 3.91 7.27
N GLU A 58 4.41 4.75 6.65
CA GLU A 58 4.41 4.95 5.22
C GLU A 58 4.88 3.68 4.48
N GLU A 59 5.98 3.09 4.94
CA GLU A 59 6.51 1.81 4.43
C GLU A 59 5.46 0.69 4.53
N GLU A 60 4.83 0.51 5.69
CA GLU A 60 3.79 -0.51 5.90
C GLU A 60 2.62 -0.35 4.94
N LYS A 61 2.20 0.89 4.66
CA LYS A 61 1.14 1.15 3.67
C LYS A 61 1.56 0.74 2.27
N VAL A 62 2.78 1.08 1.85
CA VAL A 62 3.29 0.70 0.53
C VAL A 62 3.40 -0.83 0.42
N GLN A 63 3.85 -1.52 1.47
CA GLN A 63 3.86 -2.98 1.53
C GLN A 63 2.46 -3.57 1.42
N GLU A 64 1.47 -2.98 2.08
CA GLU A 64 0.07 -3.41 1.97
C GLU A 64 -0.47 -3.25 0.54
N LEU A 65 -0.19 -2.12 -0.11
CA LEU A 65 -0.60 -1.88 -1.50
C LEU A 65 0.07 -2.89 -2.45
N ALA A 66 1.37 -3.16 -2.27
CA ALA A 66 2.10 -4.18 -3.01
C ALA A 66 1.45 -5.56 -2.85
N LYS A 67 1.09 -5.93 -1.62
CA LYS A 67 0.41 -7.19 -1.32
C LYS A 67 -0.97 -7.27 -1.96
N ARG A 68 -1.78 -6.21 -1.88
CA ARG A 68 -3.11 -6.16 -2.52
C ARG A 68 -3.01 -6.31 -4.04
N ALA A 69 -2.00 -5.71 -4.68
CA ALA A 69 -1.75 -5.91 -6.11
C ALA A 69 -1.38 -7.36 -6.43
N GLN A 70 -0.54 -8.00 -5.59
CA GLN A 70 -0.20 -9.41 -5.74
C GLN A 70 -1.41 -10.34 -5.52
N ASP A 71 -2.29 -10.03 -4.57
CA ASP A 71 -3.53 -10.78 -4.34
C ASP A 71 -4.47 -10.64 -5.55
N LEU A 72 -4.63 -9.42 -6.11
CA LEU A 72 -5.39 -9.20 -7.35
C LEU A 72 -4.79 -9.95 -8.54
N LYS A 73 -3.46 -9.98 -8.66
CA LYS A 73 -2.74 -10.75 -9.67
C LYS A 73 -3.07 -12.24 -9.56
N ALA A 74 -3.03 -12.79 -8.35
CA ALA A 74 -3.37 -14.19 -8.10
C ALA A 74 -4.84 -14.49 -8.44
N GLN A 75 -5.76 -13.57 -8.13
CA GLN A 75 -7.17 -13.68 -8.55
C GLN A 75 -7.31 -13.65 -10.07
N GLN A 76 -6.55 -12.79 -10.75
CA GLN A 76 -6.55 -12.70 -12.20
C GLN A 76 -6.03 -13.99 -12.85
N ASP A 77 -4.95 -14.57 -12.33
CA ASP A 77 -4.41 -15.85 -12.80
C ASP A 77 -5.43 -16.98 -12.64
N ALA A 78 -6.17 -17.01 -11.51
CA ALA A 78 -7.24 -17.98 -11.32
C ALA A 78 -8.36 -17.79 -12.37
N LEU A 79 -8.76 -16.55 -12.65
CA LEU A 79 -9.73 -16.26 -13.72
C LEU A 79 -9.21 -16.70 -15.09
N ASN A 80 -7.93 -16.48 -15.39
CA ASN A 80 -7.30 -16.91 -16.64
C ASN A 80 -7.34 -18.45 -16.79
N GLN A 81 -7.09 -19.18 -15.71
CA GLN A 81 -7.23 -20.64 -15.69
C GLN A 81 -8.68 -21.08 -15.92
N GLU A 82 -9.65 -20.40 -15.31
CA GLU A 82 -11.06 -20.70 -15.51
C GLU A 82 -11.53 -20.46 -16.96
N HIS A 83 -11.03 -19.39 -17.60
CA HIS A 83 -11.22 -19.11 -19.03
C HIS A 83 -10.67 -20.22 -19.90
N ARG A 84 -9.43 -20.64 -19.63
CA ARG A 84 -8.81 -21.75 -20.36
C ARG A 84 -9.60 -23.04 -20.21
N ASN A 85 -10.10 -23.33 -19.01
CA ASN A 85 -10.94 -24.50 -18.75
C ASN A 85 -12.30 -24.42 -19.45
N ALA A 86 -12.87 -23.22 -19.58
CA ALA A 86 -14.12 -23.00 -20.31
C ALA A 86 -13.93 -23.14 -21.83
N ALA A 87 -12.78 -22.71 -22.38
CA ALA A 87 -12.43 -22.92 -23.79
C ALA A 87 -12.27 -24.42 -24.14
N ASN A 88 -11.73 -25.22 -23.21
CA ASN A 88 -11.45 -26.65 -23.41
C ASN A 88 -12.65 -27.58 -23.13
N ARG A 89 -13.87 -27.05 -22.96
CA ARG A 89 -15.09 -27.86 -22.75
C ARG A 89 -16.05 -27.76 -23.95
N PRO A 90 -15.76 -28.46 -25.06
CA PRO A 90 -16.61 -28.42 -26.24
C PRO A 90 -18.01 -29.00 -25.97
N ASP A 91 -18.10 -30.03 -25.11
CA ASP A 91 -19.33 -30.76 -24.81
C ASP A 91 -20.30 -30.07 -23.84
N ALA A 92 -19.91 -28.92 -23.26
CA ALA A 92 -20.80 -28.17 -22.38
C ALA A 92 -22.01 -27.64 -23.16
N SER A 93 -23.18 -27.73 -22.54
CA SER A 93 -24.44 -27.26 -23.13
C SER A 93 -24.45 -25.73 -23.25
N LYS A 94 -25.30 -25.19 -24.14
CA LYS A 94 -25.33 -23.75 -24.42
C LYS A 94 -25.66 -22.93 -23.16
N SER A 95 -26.65 -23.37 -22.38
CA SER A 95 -27.01 -22.73 -21.11
C SER A 95 -25.85 -22.71 -20.10
N GLU A 96 -25.09 -23.81 -19.97
CA GLU A 96 -23.91 -23.85 -19.10
C GLU A 96 -22.79 -22.90 -19.56
N LYS A 97 -22.61 -22.76 -20.89
CA LYS A 97 -21.63 -21.83 -21.46
C LYS A 97 -22.03 -20.37 -21.21
N ASP A 98 -23.31 -20.06 -21.36
CA ASP A 98 -23.85 -18.71 -21.15
C ASP A 98 -23.76 -18.32 -19.66
N GLU A 99 -24.24 -19.17 -18.74
CA GLU A 99 -24.17 -18.92 -17.29
C GLU A 99 -22.72 -18.74 -16.80
N LYS A 100 -21.80 -19.58 -17.29
CA LYS A 100 -20.39 -19.51 -16.91
C LYS A 100 -19.72 -18.26 -17.51
N GLY A 101 -20.06 -17.89 -18.74
CA GLY A 101 -19.58 -16.67 -19.38
C GLY A 101 -20.01 -15.40 -18.63
N GLU A 102 -21.26 -15.35 -18.19
CA GLU A 102 -21.79 -14.26 -17.35
C GLU A 102 -21.08 -14.19 -15.99
N SER A 103 -20.96 -15.32 -15.30
CA SER A 103 -20.25 -15.39 -14.00
C SER A 103 -18.80 -14.93 -14.09
N LEU A 104 -18.08 -15.38 -15.12
CA LEU A 104 -16.70 -14.94 -15.36
C LEU A 104 -16.62 -13.46 -15.75
N SER A 105 -17.58 -12.96 -16.54
CA SER A 105 -17.68 -11.54 -16.89
C SER A 105 -17.86 -10.66 -15.65
N GLU A 106 -18.75 -11.03 -14.74
CA GLU A 106 -18.97 -10.28 -13.49
C GLU A 106 -17.73 -10.24 -12.61
N ARG A 107 -17.03 -11.38 -12.46
CA ARG A 107 -15.80 -11.45 -11.67
C ARG A 107 -14.68 -10.61 -12.29
N GLN A 108 -14.55 -10.61 -13.63
CA GLN A 108 -13.61 -9.73 -14.33
C GLN A 108 -13.95 -8.24 -14.12
N LYS A 109 -15.23 -7.85 -14.15
CA LYS A 109 -15.66 -6.46 -13.86
C LYS A 109 -15.34 -6.05 -12.43
N ARG A 110 -15.52 -6.96 -11.45
CA ARG A 110 -15.13 -6.71 -10.05
C ARG A 110 -13.62 -6.53 -9.92
N ALA A 111 -12.83 -7.42 -10.55
CA ALA A 111 -11.39 -7.30 -10.58
C ALA A 111 -10.92 -5.97 -11.22
N ALA A 112 -11.57 -5.53 -12.29
CA ALA A 112 -11.33 -4.22 -12.91
C ALA A 112 -11.56 -3.06 -11.95
N GLU A 113 -12.67 -3.08 -11.21
CA GLU A 113 -12.99 -2.05 -10.23
C GLU A 113 -12.01 -2.05 -9.06
N GLU A 114 -11.64 -3.23 -8.55
CA GLU A 114 -10.62 -3.36 -7.50
C GLU A 114 -9.26 -2.84 -7.97
N SER A 115 -8.84 -3.12 -9.22
CA SER A 115 -7.63 -2.55 -9.82
C SER A 115 -7.67 -1.02 -9.89
N ARG A 116 -8.82 -0.43 -10.26
CA ARG A 116 -8.99 1.04 -10.28
C ARG A 116 -8.95 1.64 -8.88
N GLN A 117 -9.57 1.00 -7.90
CA GLN A 117 -9.54 1.46 -6.51
C GLN A 117 -8.13 1.38 -5.93
N LEU A 118 -7.42 0.28 -6.20
CA LEU A 118 -6.03 0.13 -5.79
C LEU A 118 -5.13 1.16 -6.47
N ALA A 119 -5.33 1.45 -7.76
CA ALA A 119 -4.63 2.52 -8.47
C ALA A 119 -4.83 3.88 -7.81
N LYS A 120 -6.07 4.23 -7.43
CA LYS A 120 -6.38 5.48 -6.71
C LYS A 120 -5.66 5.53 -5.36
N GLN A 121 -5.74 4.47 -4.56
CA GLN A 121 -5.05 4.40 -3.27
C GLN A 121 -3.52 4.53 -3.42
N THR A 122 -2.96 3.93 -4.47
CA THR A 122 -1.54 4.00 -4.80
C THR A 122 -1.14 5.42 -5.19
N GLN A 123 -1.97 6.12 -5.96
CA GLN A 123 -1.72 7.49 -6.36
C GLN A 123 -1.87 8.48 -5.18
N GLU A 124 -2.88 8.31 -4.33
CA GLU A 124 -3.01 9.08 -3.08
C GLU A 124 -1.79 8.89 -2.17
N GLN A 125 -1.22 7.69 -2.15
CA GLN A 125 0.00 7.40 -1.41
C GLN A 125 1.23 8.02 -2.09
N ALA A 126 1.29 8.05 -3.43
CA ALA A 126 2.34 8.72 -4.19
C ALA A 126 2.35 10.24 -3.93
N ASP A 127 1.18 10.88 -3.84
CA ASP A 127 1.06 12.31 -3.55
C ASP A 127 1.45 12.67 -2.11
N GLN A 128 1.48 11.69 -1.19
CA GLN A 128 1.96 11.84 0.18
C GLN A 128 3.48 11.60 0.31
N ALA A 129 4.13 11.04 -0.72
CA ALA A 129 5.55 10.73 -0.69
C ALA A 129 6.38 12.01 -0.80
N ASN A 130 7.37 12.15 0.09
CA ASN A 130 8.29 13.30 0.08
C ASN A 130 9.46 13.13 -0.90
N ASP A 131 9.73 11.89 -1.31
CA ASP A 131 10.81 11.57 -2.24
C ASP A 131 10.29 11.48 -3.69
N ALA A 132 10.95 12.19 -4.60
CA ALA A 132 10.54 12.28 -6.00
C ALA A 132 10.65 10.92 -6.73
N GLN A 133 11.63 10.10 -6.39
CA GLN A 133 11.81 8.78 -7.00
C GLN A 133 10.71 7.83 -6.53
N GLN A 134 10.40 7.80 -5.23
CA GLN A 134 9.29 7.03 -4.66
C GLN A 134 7.96 7.43 -5.30
N LYS A 135 7.70 8.74 -5.40
CA LYS A 135 6.50 9.27 -6.07
C LYS A 135 6.39 8.76 -7.50
N GLN A 136 7.47 8.85 -8.29
CA GLN A 136 7.47 8.40 -9.69
C GLN A 136 7.20 6.89 -9.79
N GLN A 137 7.82 6.06 -8.95
CA GLN A 137 7.60 4.60 -8.96
C GLN A 137 6.13 4.26 -8.64
N MET A 138 5.57 4.91 -7.63
CA MET A 138 4.18 4.72 -7.21
C MET A 138 3.19 5.24 -8.26
N ASP A 139 3.43 6.40 -8.87
CA ASP A 139 2.63 6.94 -9.97
C ASP A 139 2.63 5.98 -11.16
N THR A 140 3.78 5.38 -11.48
CA THR A 140 3.87 4.44 -12.60
C THR A 140 3.15 3.13 -12.28
N ALA A 141 3.23 2.63 -11.03
CA ALA A 141 2.45 1.46 -10.59
C ALA A 141 0.93 1.74 -10.65
N ALA A 142 0.49 2.92 -10.21
CA ALA A 142 -0.91 3.34 -10.33
C ALA A 142 -1.37 3.42 -11.80
N GLN A 143 -0.52 3.88 -12.70
CA GLN A 143 -0.81 3.90 -14.13
C GLN A 143 -0.90 2.50 -14.74
N GLU A 144 -0.02 1.57 -14.39
CA GLU A 144 -0.12 0.17 -14.85
C GLU A 144 -1.47 -0.45 -14.44
N MET A 145 -1.89 -0.24 -13.19
CA MET A 145 -3.19 -0.77 -12.73
C MET A 145 -4.39 -0.10 -13.41
N SER A 146 -4.39 1.23 -13.55
CA SER A 146 -5.54 1.97 -14.08
C SER A 146 -5.63 1.99 -15.61
N LYS A 147 -4.50 1.97 -16.32
CA LYS A 147 -4.44 2.09 -17.79
C LYS A 147 -4.16 0.77 -18.49
N GLU A 148 -3.59 -0.22 -17.82
CA GLU A 148 -3.31 -1.54 -18.42
C GLU A 148 -4.17 -2.63 -17.78
N ALA A 149 -4.10 -2.83 -16.46
CA ALA A 149 -4.79 -3.93 -15.80
C ALA A 149 -6.32 -3.81 -15.88
N ALA A 150 -6.89 -2.70 -15.39
CA ALA A 150 -8.35 -2.53 -15.37
C ALA A 150 -8.99 -2.58 -16.77
N PRO A 151 -8.47 -1.88 -17.80
CA PRO A 151 -9.02 -1.99 -19.16
C PRO A 151 -8.88 -3.40 -19.75
N SER A 152 -7.79 -4.10 -19.45
CA SER A 152 -7.61 -5.49 -19.90
C SER A 152 -8.58 -6.44 -19.21
N GLN A 153 -8.91 -6.20 -17.94
CA GLN A 153 -9.96 -6.91 -17.20
C GLN A 153 -11.36 -6.62 -17.78
N ASP A 154 -11.67 -5.37 -18.13
CA ASP A 154 -12.93 -5.01 -18.80
C ASP A 154 -13.05 -5.71 -20.17
N GLN A 155 -11.97 -5.74 -20.95
CA GLN A 155 -11.94 -6.46 -22.23
C GLN A 155 -12.15 -7.95 -22.01
N ALA A 156 -11.49 -8.54 -21.01
CA ALA A 156 -11.70 -9.93 -20.67
C ALA A 156 -13.15 -10.20 -20.28
N ALA A 157 -13.79 -9.30 -19.52
CA ALA A 157 -15.21 -9.40 -19.17
C ALA A 157 -16.14 -9.39 -20.39
N GLN A 158 -15.88 -8.51 -21.36
CA GLN A 158 -16.66 -8.43 -22.61
C GLN A 158 -16.49 -9.69 -23.47
N SER A 159 -15.26 -10.20 -23.58
CA SER A 159 -14.98 -11.44 -24.30
C SER A 159 -15.63 -12.65 -23.62
N SER A 160 -15.60 -12.70 -22.29
CA SER A 160 -16.26 -13.75 -21.50
C SER A 160 -17.76 -13.79 -21.76
N GLN A 161 -18.40 -12.63 -21.73
CA GLN A 161 -19.84 -12.49 -21.98
C GLN A 161 -20.21 -12.89 -23.42
N SER A 162 -19.29 -12.72 -24.36
CA SER A 162 -19.47 -13.12 -25.77
C SER A 162 -19.08 -14.58 -26.04
N GLY A 163 -18.73 -15.36 -25.00
CA GLY A 163 -18.27 -16.75 -25.13
C GLY A 163 -16.85 -16.90 -25.70
N GLN A 164 -16.11 -15.81 -25.88
CA GLN A 164 -14.75 -15.78 -26.45
C GLN A 164 -13.69 -16.02 -25.36
N ASN A 165 -13.73 -17.19 -24.73
CA ASN A 165 -12.90 -17.51 -23.56
C ASN A 165 -11.38 -17.42 -23.84
N GLU A 166 -10.92 -17.78 -25.04
CA GLU A 166 -9.50 -17.64 -25.41
C GLU A 166 -9.05 -16.17 -25.47
N GLN A 167 -9.91 -15.29 -25.97
CA GLN A 167 -9.64 -13.86 -26.01
C GLN A 167 -9.70 -13.26 -24.60
N ALA A 168 -10.66 -13.71 -23.78
CA ALA A 168 -10.76 -13.32 -22.38
C ALA A 168 -9.51 -13.71 -21.59
N GLN A 169 -8.98 -14.92 -21.82
CA GLN A 169 -7.72 -15.37 -21.22
C GLN A 169 -6.56 -14.45 -21.62
N LYS A 170 -6.37 -14.15 -22.91
CA LYS A 170 -5.27 -13.28 -23.38
C LYS A 170 -5.34 -11.87 -22.79
N SER A 171 -6.52 -11.29 -22.70
CA SER A 171 -6.69 -9.98 -22.05
C SER A 171 -6.45 -10.08 -20.54
N GLY A 172 -6.90 -11.15 -19.89
CA GLY A 172 -6.62 -11.38 -18.47
C GLY A 172 -5.16 -11.65 -18.16
N GLU A 173 -4.39 -12.26 -19.07
CA GLU A 173 -2.93 -12.43 -18.94
C GLU A 173 -2.22 -11.07 -18.94
N LYS A 174 -2.59 -10.17 -19.85
CA LYS A 174 -2.08 -8.78 -19.85
C LYS A 174 -2.39 -8.05 -18.54
N ALA A 175 -3.59 -8.27 -17.99
CA ALA A 175 -3.94 -7.70 -16.70
C ALA A 175 -3.07 -8.26 -15.56
N SER A 176 -2.79 -9.56 -15.58
CA SER A 176 -1.91 -10.21 -14.60
C SER A 176 -0.48 -9.64 -14.68
N ASP A 177 0.07 -9.49 -15.89
CA ASP A 177 1.40 -8.90 -16.11
C ASP A 177 1.48 -7.46 -15.59
N ALA A 178 0.45 -6.65 -15.83
CA ALA A 178 0.39 -5.27 -15.35
C ALA A 178 0.30 -5.20 -13.80
N LEU A 179 -0.49 -6.09 -13.18
CA LEU A 179 -0.58 -6.19 -11.72
C LEU A 179 0.73 -6.68 -11.10
N GLU A 180 1.44 -7.61 -11.75
CA GLU A 180 2.75 -8.07 -11.32
C GLU A 180 3.80 -6.96 -11.33
N LYS A 181 3.87 -6.18 -12.42
CA LYS A 181 4.78 -5.02 -12.51
C LYS A 181 4.46 -3.97 -11.44
N ALA A 182 3.17 -3.67 -11.24
CA ALA A 182 2.74 -2.72 -10.22
C ALA A 182 3.13 -3.20 -8.81
N ALA A 183 2.88 -4.49 -8.50
CA ALA A 183 3.26 -5.09 -7.23
C ALA A 183 4.79 -5.07 -7.01
N ALA A 184 5.56 -5.41 -8.04
CA ALA A 184 7.02 -5.42 -7.98
C ALA A 184 7.59 -4.01 -7.73
N ARG A 185 7.04 -2.98 -8.38
CA ARG A 185 7.44 -1.59 -8.14
C ARG A 185 7.13 -1.13 -6.73
N MET A 186 5.91 -1.37 -6.24
CA MET A 186 5.54 -1.01 -4.87
C MET A 186 6.40 -1.74 -3.85
N LYS A 187 6.72 -3.02 -4.08
CA LYS A 187 7.62 -3.78 -3.23
C LYS A 187 9.04 -3.20 -3.23
N SER A 188 9.58 -2.87 -4.42
CA SER A 188 10.89 -2.21 -4.56
C SER A 188 10.93 -0.86 -3.83
N THR A 189 9.86 -0.07 -3.91
CA THR A 189 9.74 1.19 -3.17
C THR A 189 9.76 0.94 -1.65
N ALA A 190 9.02 -0.05 -1.16
CA ALA A 190 9.02 -0.40 0.26
C ALA A 190 10.40 -0.89 0.74
N GLU A 191 11.10 -1.70 -0.05
CA GLU A 191 12.45 -2.17 0.25
C GLU A 191 13.46 -1.01 0.31
N GLN A 192 13.33 -0.03 -0.60
CA GLN A 192 14.16 1.18 -0.57
C GLN A 192 13.90 2.00 0.71
N MET A 193 12.63 2.20 1.08
CA MET A 193 12.26 2.89 2.33
C MET A 193 12.85 2.20 3.56
N GLN A 194 12.83 0.86 3.57
CA GLN A 194 13.41 0.06 4.64
C GLN A 194 14.94 0.19 4.71
N SER A 195 15.62 0.23 3.55
CA SER A 195 17.07 0.43 3.47
C SER A 195 17.49 1.80 3.99
N ASP A 196 16.78 2.86 3.61
CA ASP A 196 17.02 4.22 4.09
C ASP A 196 16.83 4.32 5.61
N GLN A 197 15.91 3.52 6.17
CA GLN A 197 15.65 3.43 7.60
C GLN A 197 16.76 2.70 8.37
N ASN A 198 17.33 1.64 7.81
CA ASN A 198 18.45 0.91 8.45
C ASN A 198 19.72 1.76 8.57
N GLN A 199 19.88 2.78 7.73
CA GLN A 199 20.94 3.78 7.86
C GLN A 199 20.63 4.83 8.94
N LEU A 200 19.34 5.06 9.24
CA LEU A 200 18.86 5.91 10.34
C LEU A 200 18.87 5.13 11.66
N ASP A 201 20.08 4.83 12.14
CA ASP A 201 20.49 4.48 13.50
C ASP A 201 19.36 3.97 14.45
N LEU A 202 19.01 2.69 14.29
CA LEU A 202 18.06 1.95 15.14
C LEU A 202 18.38 2.07 16.66
N ALA A 203 19.63 2.37 17.00
CA ALA A 203 20.08 2.58 18.38
C ALA A 203 19.52 3.87 18.99
N SER A 204 19.37 4.94 18.21
CA SER A 204 18.79 6.20 18.70
C SER A 204 17.28 6.07 18.95
N VAL A 205 16.58 5.25 18.16
CA VAL A 205 15.15 4.94 18.37
C VAL A 205 14.93 4.14 19.65
N ARG A 206 15.74 3.10 19.87
CA ARG A 206 15.66 2.28 21.09
C ARG A 206 15.96 3.10 22.35
N ARG A 207 16.93 4.01 22.27
CA ARG A 207 17.27 4.92 23.37
C ARG A 207 16.13 5.90 23.65
N ALA A 208 15.59 6.57 22.63
CA ALA A 208 14.47 7.50 22.79
C ALA A 208 13.18 6.82 23.31
N ALA A 209 12.91 5.58 22.88
CA ALA A 209 11.80 4.78 23.41
C ALA A 209 12.02 4.37 24.89
N GLN A 210 13.26 4.07 25.29
CA GLN A 210 13.60 3.81 26.69
C GLN A 210 13.49 5.08 27.56
N ASP A 211 13.90 6.23 27.03
CA ASP A 211 13.79 7.51 27.72
C ASP A 211 12.33 7.92 27.93
N LEU A 212 11.46 7.69 26.94
CA LEU A 212 10.00 7.87 27.07
C LEU A 212 9.37 7.03 28.19
N VAL A 213 9.79 5.77 28.32
CA VAL A 213 9.32 4.86 29.38
C VAL A 213 9.83 5.29 30.75
N SER A 214 11.01 5.93 30.80
CA SER A 214 11.59 6.43 32.05
C SER A 214 10.89 7.70 32.57
N LEU A 215 10.30 8.51 31.70
CA LEU A 215 9.53 9.72 32.06
C LEU A 215 8.12 9.43 32.61
N GLN A 216 7.64 8.20 32.48
CA GLN A 216 6.35 7.75 33.04
C GLN A 216 6.44 7.26 34.49
N ARG A 217 7.62 7.34 35.13
CA ARG A 217 7.83 6.96 36.54
C ARG A 217 8.10 8.14 37.44
#